data_AF-A0A1I8GXV3-F1
#
_entry.id   AF-A0A1I8GXV3-F1
#
_cell.length_a   1.000
_cell.length_b   1.000
_cell.length_c   1.000
_cell.angle_alpha   90.00
_cell.angle_beta   90.00
_cell.angle_gamma   90.00
#
_symmetry.space_group_name_H-M   'P 1'
#
loop_
_entity.id
_entity.type
_entity.pdbx_description
1 polymer ?
#
loop_
_entity_poly.entity_id
_entity_poly.type
_entity_poly.pdbx_seq_one_letter_code
_entity_poly.pdbx_strand_id
1 'polypeptide(L)'
;DQLAILRCDQLTGCGVLLESLACHLLLDWRRAFLCSDWLARFRLLFADALRLLSMAEAGAPAAVAECLCGLAASADQPPGALLLTLLLIDCGGDFINDEAIWEKLDQLAMKLRDTESLWLCMDTEPLSVKMIEQGSRGLVGELLARRLVGAGLGPADLERFFLDESADADFALAHAAFPLSLQFDVLAANCAWEAGLAWVREPDRCDRLSACLAYMGLLGSGSGCLKQGLSSMLWHVHFCKPLQSLAFLADKAGRQPGDRATRRELGMSAAAACEFAALMADFLSDCFHTAYADVVPALAMETLWDNPAGRLSLCELALDQTAPVPEAVRQHRELSRALHLILSLRLSVRLFSLFPSKLLFRSLTSSATPSSGGPASQQNQQQQPHHHQSASSADAARSNFLLSAMRAAVRMPRDDSASDQDVEQRLVRGICRLAEDWFGGAGSEPGQMLLDRLRRSRVRDLFAMGRDAEAEALISSVSQRFLLASDLLTVIGARLHRLDKTGQLSVLSIAVPSVSAWIESCDTEDVFAELDQQQQQQHSQEQLEADMAGMKRIMRHLLNDMRETQDDYKLALQVNDLLACF
;
A
#
# COMPACT_ATOMS: atom_id res chain seq x y z
N ASP A 1 -6.08 -53.92 21.05
CA ASP A 1 -4.75 -54.49 21.34
C ASP A 1 -4.50 -55.91 20.80
N GLN A 2 -5.40 -56.89 20.98
CA GLN A 2 -5.15 -58.25 20.43
C GLN A 2 -5.51 -58.47 18.95
N LEU A 3 -6.00 -57.45 18.23
CA LEU A 3 -6.34 -57.55 16.79
C LEU A 3 -5.19 -57.14 15.84
N ALA A 4 -4.06 -56.65 16.37
CA ALA A 4 -2.92 -56.17 15.58
C ALA A 4 -2.01 -57.28 15.02
N ILE A 5 -2.38 -58.57 15.17
CA ILE A 5 -1.53 -59.72 14.76
C ILE A 5 -2.25 -60.62 13.73
N LEU A 6 -3.08 -60.05 12.86
CA LEU A 6 -3.54 -60.74 11.66
C LEU A 6 -2.96 -60.02 10.44
N ARG A 7 -1.98 -60.66 9.77
CA ARG A 7 -1.51 -60.20 8.45
C ARG A 7 -2.69 -60.30 7.47
N CYS A 8 -3.03 -59.20 6.80
CA CYS A 8 -4.16 -59.06 5.86
C CYS A 8 -4.23 -60.14 4.79
N ASP A 9 -3.10 -60.77 4.48
CA ASP A 9 -2.93 -61.81 3.47
C ASP A 9 -3.75 -63.10 3.77
N GLN A 10 -4.30 -63.27 4.98
CA GLN A 10 -5.10 -64.43 5.38
C GLN A 10 -6.62 -64.19 5.47
N LEU A 11 -7.09 -62.98 5.12
CA LEU A 11 -8.52 -62.60 5.23
C LEU A 11 -9.27 -62.63 3.89
N THR A 12 -8.83 -63.46 2.93
CA THR A 12 -9.56 -63.67 1.68
C THR A 12 -10.80 -64.53 1.91
N GLY A 13 -11.98 -64.00 1.58
CA GLY A 13 -13.25 -64.75 1.60
C GLY A 13 -14.21 -64.47 2.77
N CYS A 14 -13.94 -63.49 3.62
CA CYS A 14 -14.82 -63.12 4.74
C CYS A 14 -15.28 -61.65 4.65
N GLY A 15 -16.09 -61.30 3.64
CA GLY A 15 -16.58 -59.93 3.42
C GLY A 15 -17.21 -59.29 4.66
N VAL A 16 -17.99 -60.04 5.44
CA VAL A 16 -18.65 -59.55 6.67
C VAL A 16 -17.66 -59.18 7.78
N LEU A 17 -16.53 -59.89 7.88
CA LEU A 17 -15.49 -59.58 8.88
C LEU A 17 -14.70 -58.34 8.48
N LEU A 18 -14.41 -58.17 7.18
CA LEU A 18 -13.75 -56.96 6.65
C LEU A 18 -14.63 -55.72 6.83
N GLU A 19 -15.95 -55.83 6.58
CA GLU A 19 -16.92 -54.77 6.85
C GLU A 19 -17.01 -54.42 8.33
N SER A 20 -17.07 -55.42 9.22
CA SER A 20 -17.10 -55.20 10.67
C SER A 20 -15.83 -54.55 11.20
N LEU A 21 -14.66 -54.91 10.65
CA LEU A 21 -13.37 -54.33 11.03
C LEU A 21 -13.25 -52.87 10.56
N ALA A 22 -13.71 -52.59 9.33
CA ALA A 22 -13.78 -51.24 8.78
C ALA A 22 -14.74 -50.36 9.60
N CYS A 23 -15.93 -50.86 9.94
CA CYS A 23 -16.87 -50.18 10.83
C CYS A 23 -16.29 -49.91 12.22
N HIS A 24 -15.49 -50.83 12.78
CA HIS A 24 -14.83 -50.63 14.07
C HIS A 24 -13.72 -49.55 14.00
N LEU A 25 -12.91 -49.54 12.94
CA LEU A 25 -11.92 -48.48 12.70
C LEU A 25 -12.59 -47.10 12.53
N LEU A 26 -13.74 -47.07 11.84
CA LEU A 26 -14.59 -45.89 11.69
C LEU A 26 -15.33 -45.49 12.98
N LEU A 27 -15.52 -46.38 13.96
CA LEU A 27 -16.09 -46.07 15.28
C LEU A 27 -15.03 -45.57 16.27
N ASP A 28 -13.79 -46.05 16.18
CA ASP A 28 -12.66 -45.55 16.97
C ASP A 28 -12.29 -44.09 16.59
N TRP A 29 -12.75 -43.60 15.44
CA TRP A 29 -12.82 -42.19 15.03
C TRP A 29 -13.36 -41.25 16.12
N ARG A 30 -14.44 -41.63 16.82
CA ARG A 30 -15.07 -40.80 17.86
C ARG A 30 -14.15 -40.56 19.07
N ARG A 31 -13.15 -41.43 19.26
CA ARG A 31 -12.17 -41.35 20.35
C ARG A 31 -10.88 -40.65 19.92
N ALA A 32 -10.53 -40.69 18.63
CA ALA A 32 -9.30 -40.09 18.09
C ALA A 32 -9.38 -38.56 17.94
N PHE A 33 -10.58 -37.99 17.81
CA PHE A 33 -10.83 -36.54 17.68
C PHE A 33 -10.35 -35.71 18.89
N LEU A 34 -10.03 -36.38 20.01
CA LEU A 34 -9.54 -35.76 21.25
C LEU A 34 -8.00 -35.74 21.37
N CYS A 35 -7.26 -36.18 20.35
CA CYS A 35 -5.80 -36.18 20.34
C CYS A 35 -5.22 -35.03 19.49
N SER A 36 -4.11 -34.45 19.94
CA SER A 36 -3.37 -33.40 19.23
C SER A 36 -2.81 -33.82 17.86
N ASP A 37 -2.74 -35.13 17.59
CA ASP A 37 -2.11 -35.72 16.39
C ASP A 37 -3.14 -36.48 15.52
N TRP A 38 -4.41 -36.06 15.61
CA TRP A 38 -5.54 -36.79 15.04
C TRP A 38 -5.48 -36.87 13.51
N LEU A 39 -4.95 -35.87 12.81
CA LEU A 39 -4.89 -35.82 11.34
C LEU A 39 -3.94 -36.89 10.74
N ALA A 40 -2.81 -37.17 11.41
CA ALA A 40 -1.87 -38.21 10.99
C ALA A 40 -2.42 -39.61 11.25
N ARG A 41 -3.08 -39.81 12.41
CA ARG A 41 -3.80 -41.05 12.72
C ARG A 41 -5.01 -41.26 11.82
N PHE A 42 -5.67 -40.17 11.42
CA PHE A 42 -6.80 -40.14 10.50
C PHE A 42 -6.40 -40.68 9.11
N ARG A 43 -5.32 -40.18 8.51
CA ARG A 43 -4.85 -40.66 7.19
C ARG A 43 -4.52 -42.15 7.19
N LEU A 44 -3.91 -42.65 8.27
CA LEU A 44 -3.56 -44.07 8.41
C LEU A 44 -4.81 -44.95 8.57
N LEU A 45 -5.70 -44.61 9.50
CA LEU A 45 -6.92 -45.39 9.77
C LEU A 45 -7.90 -45.37 8.58
N PHE A 46 -7.99 -44.25 7.87
CA PHE A 46 -8.84 -44.09 6.69
C PHE A 46 -8.31 -44.86 5.48
N ALA A 47 -6.99 -44.79 5.21
CA ALA A 47 -6.37 -45.56 4.13
C ALA A 47 -6.44 -47.08 4.39
N ASP A 48 -6.26 -47.52 5.63
CA ASP A 48 -6.37 -48.93 6.01
C ASP A 48 -7.82 -49.42 5.92
N ALA A 49 -8.80 -48.61 6.30
CA ALA A 49 -10.22 -48.92 6.12
C ALA A 49 -10.60 -49.07 4.64
N LEU A 50 -10.20 -48.13 3.78
CA LEU A 50 -10.45 -48.21 2.33
C LEU A 50 -9.77 -49.43 1.68
N ARG A 51 -8.55 -49.78 2.10
CA ARG A 51 -7.86 -50.99 1.64
C ARG A 51 -8.61 -52.26 2.04
N LEU A 52 -9.05 -52.38 3.29
CA LEU A 52 -9.83 -53.53 3.76
C LEU A 52 -11.15 -53.69 3.00
N LEU A 53 -11.78 -52.56 2.65
CA LEU A 53 -13.03 -52.52 1.90
C LEU A 53 -12.83 -52.84 0.41
N SER A 54 -11.69 -52.48 -0.20
CA SER A 54 -11.35 -52.91 -1.56
C SER A 54 -11.10 -54.42 -1.70
N MET A 55 -10.79 -55.10 -0.59
CA MET A 55 -10.58 -56.55 -0.54
C MET A 55 -11.90 -57.33 -0.37
N ALA A 56 -13.02 -56.65 -0.15
CA ALA A 56 -14.33 -57.27 0.00
C ALA A 56 -15.01 -57.41 -1.37
N GLU A 57 -15.07 -58.64 -1.89
CA GLU A 57 -15.70 -58.92 -3.19
C GLU A 57 -17.23 -58.76 -3.15
N ALA A 58 -17.72 -57.78 -3.91
CA ALA A 58 -19.12 -57.45 -4.23
C ALA A 58 -19.99 -56.86 -3.10
N GLY A 59 -20.53 -55.65 -3.34
CA GLY A 59 -21.48 -54.95 -2.45
C GLY A 59 -20.85 -53.93 -1.49
N ALA A 60 -19.54 -54.05 -1.25
CA ALA A 60 -18.78 -53.15 -0.39
C ALA A 60 -18.89 -51.64 -0.72
N PRO A 61 -18.79 -51.15 -1.98
CA PRO A 61 -18.80 -49.71 -2.24
C PRO A 61 -20.10 -49.01 -1.81
N ALA A 62 -21.25 -49.69 -1.88
CA ALA A 62 -22.53 -49.14 -1.45
C ALA A 62 -22.67 -49.09 0.09
N ALA A 63 -22.22 -50.14 0.78
CA ALA A 63 -22.22 -50.19 2.25
C ALA A 63 -21.21 -49.19 2.85
N VAL A 64 -20.08 -49.02 2.18
CA VAL A 64 -19.03 -48.05 2.51
C VAL A 64 -19.56 -46.64 2.32
N ALA A 65 -20.17 -46.34 1.17
CA ALA A 65 -20.83 -45.07 0.93
C ALA A 65 -21.90 -44.80 2.00
N GLU A 66 -22.78 -45.75 2.33
CA GLU A 66 -23.79 -45.57 3.38
C GLU A 66 -23.21 -45.36 4.78
N CYS A 67 -22.12 -46.05 5.13
CA CYS A 67 -21.44 -45.88 6.41
C CYS A 67 -20.76 -44.51 6.51
N LEU A 68 -20.07 -44.09 5.45
CA LEU A 68 -19.43 -42.77 5.34
C LEU A 68 -20.45 -41.63 5.33
N CYS A 69 -21.57 -41.85 4.64
CA CYS A 69 -22.75 -40.98 4.65
C CYS A 69 -23.37 -40.85 6.04
N GLY A 70 -23.50 -41.96 6.78
CA GLY A 70 -23.97 -41.98 8.16
C GLY A 70 -23.01 -41.32 9.15
N LEU A 71 -21.69 -41.44 8.92
CA LEU A 71 -20.65 -40.77 9.71
C LEU A 71 -20.62 -39.27 9.46
N ALA A 72 -20.73 -38.84 8.20
CA ALA A 72 -20.87 -37.42 7.85
C ALA A 72 -22.13 -36.80 8.47
N ALA A 73 -23.24 -37.55 8.52
CA ALA A 73 -24.50 -37.13 9.13
C ALA A 73 -24.49 -37.14 10.67
N SER A 74 -23.55 -37.85 11.31
CA SER A 74 -23.44 -37.98 12.77
C SER A 74 -22.24 -37.24 13.37
N ALA A 75 -21.46 -36.54 12.54
CA ALA A 75 -20.43 -35.62 12.99
C ALA A 75 -21.10 -34.40 13.65
N ASP A 76 -21.18 -34.42 14.98
CA ASP A 76 -21.74 -33.33 15.78
C ASP A 76 -21.01 -31.98 15.62
N GLN A 77 -19.87 -31.94 14.89
CA GLN A 77 -19.17 -30.72 14.55
C GLN A 77 -18.97 -30.54 13.02
N PRO A 78 -19.22 -29.33 12.51
CA PRO A 78 -19.28 -29.05 11.07
C PRO A 78 -17.98 -29.09 10.26
N PRO A 79 -16.77 -28.86 10.80
CA PRO A 79 -15.54 -29.00 10.02
C PRO A 79 -15.24 -30.47 9.72
N GLY A 80 -15.68 -31.39 10.58
CA GLY A 80 -15.50 -32.84 10.40
C GLY A 80 -16.30 -33.37 9.22
N ALA A 81 -17.53 -32.88 8.99
CA ALA A 81 -18.37 -33.28 7.88
C ALA A 81 -17.80 -32.79 6.53
N LEU A 82 -17.38 -31.52 6.46
CA LEU A 82 -16.78 -30.93 5.26
C LEU A 82 -15.46 -31.63 4.89
N LEU A 83 -14.59 -31.87 5.88
CA LEU A 83 -13.34 -32.62 5.68
C LEU A 83 -13.62 -34.02 5.16
N LEU A 84 -14.61 -34.73 5.73
CA LEU A 84 -15.02 -36.05 5.26
C LEU A 84 -15.52 -36.00 3.82
N THR A 85 -16.34 -35.02 3.45
CA THR A 85 -16.85 -34.86 2.08
C THR A 85 -15.73 -34.59 1.08
N LEU A 86 -14.78 -33.73 1.42
CA LEU A 86 -13.63 -33.41 0.56
C LEU A 86 -12.68 -34.60 0.41
N LEU A 87 -12.43 -35.33 1.49
CA LEU A 87 -11.62 -36.57 1.45
C LEU A 87 -12.31 -37.69 0.68
N LEU A 88 -13.64 -37.75 0.70
CA LEU A 88 -14.42 -38.66 -0.13
C LEU A 88 -14.37 -38.30 -1.61
N ILE A 89 -14.27 -37.01 -1.93
CA ILE A 89 -14.06 -36.54 -3.32
C ILE A 89 -12.63 -36.86 -3.76
N ASP A 90 -11.61 -36.61 -2.93
CA ASP A 90 -10.19 -36.88 -3.20
C ASP A 90 -9.89 -38.38 -3.36
N CYS A 91 -10.52 -39.24 -2.54
CA CYS A 91 -10.36 -40.69 -2.62
C CYS A 91 -11.34 -41.37 -3.59
N GLY A 92 -12.43 -40.70 -3.98
CA GLY A 92 -13.56 -41.29 -4.70
C GLY A 92 -13.45 -41.23 -6.22
N GLY A 93 -12.56 -40.40 -6.77
CA GLY A 93 -12.40 -40.23 -8.23
C GLY A 93 -12.06 -41.52 -8.98
N ASP A 94 -11.32 -42.45 -8.35
CA ASP A 94 -10.90 -43.71 -8.97
C ASP A 94 -11.68 -44.93 -8.48
N PHE A 95 -12.40 -44.84 -7.35
CA PHE A 95 -12.99 -46.00 -6.66
C PHE A 95 -14.51 -46.10 -6.77
N ILE A 96 -15.21 -45.02 -7.17
CA ILE A 96 -16.68 -44.94 -7.16
C ILE A 96 -17.19 -44.73 -8.59
N ASN A 97 -17.44 -45.83 -9.30
CA ASN A 97 -18.00 -45.83 -10.66
C ASN A 97 -19.54 -45.79 -10.71
N ASP A 98 -20.21 -45.65 -9.56
CA ASP A 98 -21.67 -45.75 -9.47
C ASP A 98 -22.32 -44.36 -9.31
N GLU A 99 -23.04 -43.92 -10.34
CA GLU A 99 -23.76 -42.63 -10.39
C GLU A 99 -24.71 -42.45 -9.21
N ALA A 100 -25.31 -43.54 -8.70
CA ALA A 100 -26.24 -43.47 -7.57
C ALA A 100 -25.55 -43.09 -6.25
N ILE A 101 -24.25 -43.35 -6.12
CA ILE A 101 -23.45 -42.97 -4.95
C ILE A 101 -23.08 -41.49 -5.01
N TRP A 102 -22.73 -40.99 -6.19
CA TRP A 102 -22.54 -39.55 -6.42
C TRP A 102 -23.82 -38.77 -6.15
N GLU A 103 -24.97 -39.28 -6.59
CA GLU A 103 -26.28 -38.66 -6.32
C GLU A 103 -26.61 -38.66 -4.81
N LYS A 104 -26.25 -39.72 -4.07
CA LYS A 104 -26.38 -39.77 -2.60
C LYS A 104 -25.42 -38.82 -1.88
N LEU A 105 -24.17 -38.70 -2.34
CA LEU A 105 -23.19 -37.75 -1.80
C LEU A 105 -23.63 -36.30 -2.04
N ASP A 106 -24.18 -36.02 -3.22
CA ASP A 106 -24.80 -34.72 -3.53
C ASP A 106 -26.02 -34.44 -2.66
N GLN A 107 -26.90 -35.43 -2.46
CA GLN A 107 -28.03 -35.30 -1.54
C GLN A 107 -27.59 -35.08 -0.09
N LEU A 108 -26.43 -35.63 0.31
CA LEU A 108 -25.86 -35.42 1.64
C LEU A 108 -25.18 -34.07 1.79
N ALA A 109 -24.46 -33.61 0.76
CA ALA A 109 -23.97 -32.24 0.68
C ALA A 109 -25.12 -31.23 0.72
N MET A 110 -26.25 -31.54 0.07
CA MET A 110 -27.49 -30.76 0.12
C MET A 110 -28.18 -30.83 1.49
N LYS A 111 -28.15 -31.96 2.19
CA LYS A 111 -28.70 -32.06 3.57
C LYS A 111 -27.82 -31.38 4.62
N LEU A 112 -26.49 -31.43 4.44
CA LEU A 112 -25.54 -30.68 5.25
C LEU A 112 -25.73 -29.17 5.06
N ARG A 113 -26.17 -28.73 3.86
CA ARG A 113 -26.58 -27.35 3.58
C ARG A 113 -27.76 -26.86 4.43
N ASP A 114 -28.63 -27.76 4.90
CA ASP A 114 -29.83 -27.42 5.71
C ASP A 114 -29.56 -27.42 7.22
N THR A 115 -28.43 -27.95 7.68
CA THR A 115 -28.01 -27.84 9.09
C THR A 115 -27.38 -26.46 9.33
N GLU A 116 -28.14 -25.55 9.95
CA GLU A 116 -27.75 -24.19 10.41
C GLU A 116 -26.52 -24.15 11.34
N SER A 117 -25.92 -25.30 11.63
CA SER A 117 -24.75 -25.48 12.47
C SER A 117 -23.50 -25.86 11.68
N LEU A 118 -23.39 -25.53 10.38
CA LEU A 118 -22.13 -25.66 9.61
C LEU A 118 -21.02 -24.70 10.06
N TRP A 119 -21.25 -23.96 11.16
CA TRP A 119 -20.45 -22.90 11.77
C TRP A 119 -19.62 -22.09 10.77
N LEU A 120 -20.13 -20.87 10.57
CA LEU A 120 -19.44 -19.73 9.99
C LEU A 120 -19.35 -19.73 8.46
N CYS A 121 -20.44 -20.09 7.79
CA CYS A 121 -20.73 -19.68 6.41
C CYS A 121 -20.59 -18.15 6.31
N MET A 122 -19.58 -17.65 5.60
CA MET A 122 -19.82 -17.06 4.28
C MET A 122 -21.21 -16.42 4.16
N ASP A 123 -21.36 -15.14 4.53
CA ASP A 123 -22.55 -14.33 4.20
C ASP A 123 -22.75 -14.15 2.68
N THR A 124 -21.95 -14.82 1.86
CA THR A 124 -22.05 -14.88 0.40
C THR A 124 -22.06 -16.34 -0.05
N GLU A 125 -23.25 -16.89 -0.27
CA GLU A 125 -23.56 -18.17 -0.96
C GLU A 125 -22.89 -19.46 -0.41
N PRO A 126 -23.66 -20.53 -0.13
CA PRO A 126 -23.07 -21.80 0.30
C PRO A 126 -22.15 -22.38 -0.80
N LEU A 127 -20.94 -22.80 -0.42
CA LEU A 127 -20.01 -23.55 -1.29
C LEU A 127 -20.76 -24.75 -1.89
N SER A 128 -20.92 -24.74 -3.21
CA SER A 128 -21.58 -25.82 -3.96
C SER A 128 -20.56 -26.69 -4.70
N VAL A 129 -20.88 -27.95 -4.94
CA VAL A 129 -20.07 -28.85 -5.78
C VAL A 129 -19.79 -28.21 -7.14
N LYS A 130 -20.81 -27.57 -7.74
CA LYS A 130 -20.68 -26.79 -8.96
C LYS A 130 -19.68 -25.62 -8.85
N MET A 131 -19.61 -24.94 -7.70
CA MET A 131 -18.60 -23.89 -7.47
C MET A 131 -17.19 -24.47 -7.33
N ILE A 132 -17.05 -25.67 -6.79
CA ILE A 132 -15.75 -26.36 -6.68
C ILE A 132 -15.31 -26.83 -8.09
N GLU A 133 -16.22 -27.42 -8.86
CA GLU A 133 -15.96 -27.90 -10.23
C GLU A 133 -15.65 -26.77 -11.22
N GLN A 134 -16.32 -25.61 -11.08
CA GLN A 134 -16.18 -24.45 -11.97
C GLN A 134 -15.28 -23.35 -11.39
N GLY A 135 -14.80 -23.56 -10.17
CA GLY A 135 -14.04 -22.59 -9.38
C GLY A 135 -12.60 -22.43 -9.85
N SER A 136 -11.93 -21.42 -9.29
CA SER A 136 -10.47 -21.35 -9.40
C SER A 136 -9.85 -22.42 -8.51
N ARG A 137 -8.61 -22.82 -8.85
CA ARG A 137 -7.80 -23.70 -8.00
C ARG A 137 -7.49 -23.08 -6.62
N GLY A 138 -7.70 -21.78 -6.44
CA GLY A 138 -7.51 -21.05 -5.18
C GLY A 138 -8.80 -20.67 -4.45
N LEU A 139 -9.93 -21.29 -4.81
CA LEU A 139 -11.27 -20.87 -4.35
C LEU A 139 -11.37 -20.73 -2.82
N VAL A 140 -10.79 -21.66 -2.06
CA VAL A 140 -10.85 -21.64 -0.59
C VAL A 140 -10.14 -20.40 -0.01
N GLY A 141 -8.94 -20.10 -0.50
CA GLY A 141 -8.20 -18.90 -0.09
C GLY A 141 -8.92 -17.60 -0.47
N GLU A 142 -9.52 -17.56 -1.66
CA GLU A 142 -10.30 -16.40 -2.14
C GLU A 142 -11.54 -16.14 -1.26
N LEU A 143 -12.29 -17.19 -0.93
CA LEU A 143 -13.51 -17.08 -0.11
C LEU A 143 -13.19 -16.67 1.33
N LEU A 144 -12.14 -17.25 1.92
CA LEU A 144 -11.72 -16.88 3.26
C LEU A 144 -11.21 -15.42 3.29
N ALA A 145 -10.37 -15.03 2.33
CA ALA A 145 -9.87 -13.66 2.23
C ALA A 145 -11.00 -12.63 2.10
N ARG A 146 -11.99 -12.90 1.24
CA ARG A 146 -13.17 -12.02 1.07
C ARG A 146 -13.89 -11.81 2.39
N ARG A 147 -13.99 -12.86 3.21
CA ARG A 147 -14.63 -12.78 4.51
C ARG A 147 -13.78 -12.03 5.53
N LEU A 148 -12.49 -12.35 5.64
CA LEU A 148 -11.59 -11.68 6.58
C LEU A 148 -11.62 -10.16 6.36
N VAL A 149 -11.47 -9.74 5.10
CA VAL A 149 -11.55 -8.34 4.69
C VAL A 149 -12.97 -7.79 4.91
N GLY A 150 -14.02 -8.54 4.57
CA GLY A 150 -15.42 -8.15 4.75
C GLY A 150 -15.81 -7.94 6.22
N ALA A 151 -15.20 -8.70 7.14
CA ALA A 151 -15.34 -8.55 8.58
C ALA A 151 -14.52 -7.37 9.15
N GLY A 152 -13.72 -6.70 8.32
CA GLY A 152 -12.86 -5.59 8.73
C GLY A 152 -11.59 -6.04 9.46
N LEU A 153 -11.21 -7.31 9.35
CA LEU A 153 -9.95 -7.81 9.92
C LEU A 153 -8.77 -7.25 9.12
N GLY A 154 -7.75 -6.82 9.84
CA GLY A 154 -6.56 -6.21 9.29
C GLY A 154 -5.35 -7.18 9.21
N PRO A 155 -4.23 -6.70 8.66
CA PRO A 155 -2.99 -7.47 8.55
C PRO A 155 -2.49 -8.02 9.89
N ALA A 156 -2.61 -7.25 10.96
CA ALA A 156 -2.19 -7.68 12.31
C ALA A 156 -3.06 -8.81 12.86
N ASP A 157 -4.35 -8.85 12.51
CA ASP A 157 -5.25 -9.95 12.88
C ASP A 157 -4.87 -11.22 12.11
N LEU A 158 -4.51 -11.07 10.83
CA LEU A 158 -4.00 -12.19 10.02
C LEU A 158 -2.72 -12.77 10.62
N GLU A 159 -1.73 -11.93 10.94
CA GLU A 159 -0.50 -12.39 11.63
C GLU A 159 -0.82 -13.12 12.94
N ARG A 160 -1.79 -12.62 13.71
CA ARG A 160 -2.22 -13.24 14.96
C ARG A 160 -2.76 -14.66 14.76
N PHE A 161 -3.56 -14.90 13.72
CA PHE A 161 -4.10 -16.23 13.44
C PHE A 161 -3.02 -17.28 13.15
N PHE A 162 -1.87 -16.88 12.57
CA PHE A 162 -0.77 -17.79 12.29
C PHE A 162 0.26 -17.91 13.42
N LEU A 163 0.32 -16.94 14.34
CA LEU A 163 1.23 -16.96 15.48
C LEU A 163 0.63 -17.64 16.72
N ASP A 164 -0.69 -17.62 16.85
CA ASP A 164 -1.41 -18.17 17.99
C ASP A 164 -2.45 -19.19 17.53
N GLU A 165 -2.08 -20.48 17.55
CA GLU A 165 -2.97 -21.60 17.19
C GLU A 165 -4.24 -21.68 18.05
N SER A 166 -4.29 -20.95 19.18
CA SER A 166 -5.47 -20.87 20.05
C SER A 166 -6.35 -19.65 19.79
N ALA A 167 -5.93 -18.75 18.90
CA ALA A 167 -6.65 -17.51 18.63
C ALA A 167 -8.02 -17.74 17.96
N ASP A 168 -8.10 -18.77 17.10
CA ASP A 168 -9.34 -19.12 16.39
C ASP A 168 -9.34 -20.60 16.02
N ALA A 169 -10.23 -21.36 16.66
CA ALA A 169 -10.35 -22.80 16.44
C ALA A 169 -10.85 -23.13 15.02
N ASP A 170 -11.70 -22.29 14.44
CA ASP A 170 -12.28 -22.50 13.11
C ASP A 170 -11.25 -22.22 12.02
N PHE A 171 -10.42 -21.18 12.21
CA PHE A 171 -9.26 -20.95 11.35
C PHE A 171 -8.25 -22.09 11.42
N ALA A 172 -7.92 -22.57 12.63
CA ALA A 172 -6.97 -23.67 12.81
C ALA A 172 -7.45 -24.96 12.12
N LEU A 173 -8.76 -25.26 12.22
CA LEU A 173 -9.38 -26.39 11.54
C LEU A 173 -9.36 -26.22 10.01
N ALA A 174 -9.68 -25.03 9.49
CA ALA A 174 -9.60 -24.75 8.06
C ALA A 174 -8.17 -24.84 7.53
N HIS A 175 -7.19 -24.29 8.26
CA HIS A 175 -5.77 -24.34 7.90
C HIS A 175 -5.23 -25.79 7.90
N ALA A 176 -5.68 -26.63 8.84
CA ALA A 176 -5.34 -28.06 8.85
C ALA A 176 -5.97 -28.82 7.65
N ALA A 177 -7.16 -28.41 7.21
CA ALA A 177 -7.85 -28.98 6.06
C ALA A 177 -7.24 -28.56 4.71
N PHE A 178 -6.85 -27.30 4.60
CA PHE A 178 -6.36 -26.68 3.35
C PHE A 178 -5.02 -25.97 3.55
N PRO A 179 -3.95 -26.72 3.91
CA PRO A 179 -2.68 -26.14 4.29
C PRO A 179 -1.93 -25.46 3.13
N LEU A 180 -2.33 -25.68 1.87
CA LEU A 180 -1.68 -25.10 0.70
C LEU A 180 -2.43 -23.83 0.25
N SER A 181 -3.75 -23.88 0.18
CA SER A 181 -4.61 -22.72 -0.12
C SER A 181 -4.59 -21.67 1.00
N LEU A 182 -4.33 -22.08 2.25
CA LEU A 182 -4.26 -21.20 3.42
C LEU A 182 -2.84 -20.95 3.90
N GLN A 183 -1.83 -21.18 3.05
CA GLN A 183 -0.48 -20.69 3.33
C GLN A 183 -0.51 -19.18 3.59
N PHE A 184 0.30 -18.72 4.54
CA PHE A 184 0.34 -17.32 4.96
C PHE A 184 0.42 -16.34 3.77
N ASP A 185 1.40 -16.53 2.88
CA ASP A 185 1.61 -15.63 1.73
C ASP A 185 0.47 -15.71 0.70
N VAL A 186 -0.11 -16.91 0.49
CA VAL A 186 -1.24 -17.11 -0.42
C VAL A 186 -2.49 -16.41 0.12
N LEU A 187 -2.77 -16.56 1.41
CA LEU A 187 -3.92 -15.93 2.05
C LEU A 187 -3.73 -14.42 2.16
N ALA A 188 -2.53 -13.93 2.49
CA ALA A 188 -2.20 -12.50 2.51
C ALA A 188 -2.35 -11.86 1.12
N ALA A 189 -1.92 -12.55 0.05
CA ALA A 189 -2.11 -12.11 -1.34
C ALA A 189 -3.59 -11.98 -1.71
N ASN A 190 -4.42 -12.98 -1.35
CA ASN A 190 -5.86 -12.92 -1.57
C ASN A 190 -6.52 -11.81 -0.73
N CYS A 191 -6.09 -11.59 0.52
CA CYS A 191 -6.60 -10.50 1.37
C CYS A 191 -6.25 -9.12 0.78
N ALA A 192 -5.03 -8.95 0.26
CA ALA A 192 -4.63 -7.71 -0.41
C ALA A 192 -5.54 -7.43 -1.63
N TRP A 193 -5.82 -8.45 -2.45
CA TRP A 193 -6.70 -8.32 -3.60
C TRP A 193 -8.14 -7.96 -3.23
N GLU A 194 -8.72 -8.66 -2.25
CA GLU A 194 -10.08 -8.38 -1.79
C GLU A 194 -10.19 -7.01 -1.09
N ALA A 195 -9.16 -6.56 -0.37
CA ALA A 195 -9.10 -5.19 0.16
C ALA A 195 -9.03 -4.14 -0.96
N GLY A 196 -8.27 -4.42 -2.03
CA GLY A 196 -8.27 -3.60 -3.24
C GLY A 196 -9.65 -3.52 -3.91
N LEU A 197 -10.35 -4.65 -4.04
CA LEU A 197 -11.73 -4.70 -4.54
C LEU A 197 -12.70 -3.94 -3.62
N ALA A 198 -12.54 -4.03 -2.31
CA ALA A 198 -13.35 -3.31 -1.34
C ALA A 198 -13.15 -1.78 -1.46
N TRP A 199 -11.94 -1.31 -1.76
CA TRP A 199 -11.68 0.08 -2.09
C TRP A 199 -12.34 0.49 -3.42
N VAL A 200 -12.27 -0.34 -4.47
CA VAL A 200 -12.92 -0.02 -5.76
C VAL A 200 -14.43 0.20 -5.61
N ARG A 201 -15.09 -0.55 -4.71
CA ARG A 201 -16.52 -0.37 -4.41
C ARG A 201 -16.82 0.95 -3.69
N GLU A 202 -15.94 1.39 -2.80
CA GLU A 202 -16.09 2.64 -2.03
C GLU A 202 -14.78 3.43 -2.02
N PRO A 203 -14.48 4.18 -3.10
CA PRO A 203 -13.16 4.79 -3.29
C PRO A 203 -12.86 5.95 -2.34
N ASP A 204 -13.87 6.46 -1.62
CA ASP A 204 -13.71 7.43 -0.52
C ASP A 204 -13.16 6.80 0.78
N ARG A 205 -13.21 5.47 0.91
CA ARG A 205 -12.71 4.72 2.09
C ARG A 205 -11.24 4.33 1.90
N CYS A 206 -10.35 5.31 2.06
CA CYS A 206 -8.90 5.11 1.90
C CYS A 206 -8.31 4.10 2.90
N ASP A 207 -8.95 3.88 4.05
CA ASP A 207 -8.60 2.84 5.02
C ASP A 207 -8.54 1.43 4.38
N ARG A 208 -9.40 1.15 3.40
CA ARG A 208 -9.39 -0.13 2.66
C ARG A 208 -8.20 -0.25 1.72
N LEU A 209 -7.80 0.85 1.10
CA LEU A 209 -6.60 0.89 0.26
C LEU A 209 -5.34 0.78 1.14
N SER A 210 -5.31 1.46 2.29
CA SER A 210 -4.25 1.29 3.28
C SER A 210 -4.15 -0.16 3.76
N ALA A 211 -5.28 -0.83 4.01
CA ALA A 211 -5.31 -2.25 4.36
C ALA A 211 -4.75 -3.12 3.22
N CYS A 212 -5.14 -2.85 1.95
CA CYS A 212 -4.57 -3.52 0.78
C CYS A 212 -3.03 -3.41 0.76
N LEU A 213 -2.48 -2.21 0.95
CA LEU A 213 -1.02 -2.01 0.95
C LEU A 213 -0.35 -2.65 2.16
N ALA A 214 -1.01 -2.68 3.32
CA ALA A 214 -0.48 -3.30 4.51
C ALA A 214 -0.47 -4.85 4.39
N TYR A 215 -1.49 -5.46 3.78
CA TYR A 215 -1.46 -6.89 3.41
C TYR A 215 -0.34 -7.20 2.41
N MET A 216 -0.12 -6.33 1.41
CA MET A 216 1.04 -6.44 0.51
C MET A 216 2.37 -6.31 1.27
N GLY A 217 2.39 -5.57 2.38
CA GLY A 217 3.52 -5.44 3.29
C GLY A 217 3.89 -6.74 3.98
N LEU A 218 2.91 -7.62 4.25
CA LEU A 218 3.14 -8.95 4.84
C LEU A 218 3.90 -9.89 3.89
N LEU A 219 3.78 -9.68 2.58
CA LEU A 219 4.54 -10.43 1.58
C LEU A 219 6.03 -10.03 1.68
N GLY A 220 6.77 -10.84 2.42
CA GLY A 220 8.18 -10.63 2.73
C GLY A 220 9.11 -10.91 1.55
N SER A 221 10.42 -10.85 1.81
CA SER A 221 11.45 -11.03 0.78
C SER A 221 11.47 -12.42 0.13
N GLY A 222 10.94 -13.46 0.81
CA GLY A 222 10.83 -14.82 0.27
C GLY A 222 9.80 -14.96 -0.86
N SER A 223 8.81 -14.07 -0.90
CA SER A 223 7.68 -14.10 -1.83
C SER A 223 7.68 -12.90 -2.79
N GLY A 224 8.89 -12.41 -3.13
CA GLY A 224 9.09 -11.25 -3.99
C GLY A 224 8.42 -11.35 -5.37
N CYS A 225 8.52 -12.51 -6.03
CA CYS A 225 7.85 -12.75 -7.32
C CYS A 225 6.33 -12.64 -7.21
N LEU A 226 5.75 -13.24 -6.16
CA LEU A 226 4.31 -13.19 -5.90
C LEU A 226 3.87 -11.75 -5.63
N LYS A 227 4.57 -11.04 -4.73
CA LYS A 227 4.29 -9.63 -4.41
C LYS A 227 4.33 -8.76 -5.66
N GLN A 228 5.36 -8.92 -6.48
CA GLN A 228 5.54 -8.13 -7.69
C GLN A 228 4.47 -8.43 -8.75
N GLY A 229 4.17 -9.70 -8.97
CA GLY A 229 3.12 -10.13 -9.88
C GLY A 229 1.75 -9.62 -9.47
N LEU A 230 1.40 -9.78 -8.20
CA LEU A 230 0.17 -9.26 -7.62
C LEU A 230 0.10 -7.73 -7.73
N SER A 231 1.22 -7.04 -7.51
CA SER A 231 1.31 -5.60 -7.68
C SER A 231 1.06 -5.16 -9.12
N SER A 232 1.62 -5.86 -10.11
CA SER A 232 1.34 -5.62 -11.52
C SER A 232 -0.16 -5.81 -11.82
N MET A 233 -0.77 -6.88 -11.30
CA MET A 233 -2.20 -7.12 -11.49
C MET A 233 -3.05 -6.01 -10.85
N LEU A 234 -2.82 -5.68 -9.58
CA LEU A 234 -3.52 -4.61 -8.86
C LEU A 234 -3.39 -3.27 -9.58
N TRP A 235 -2.19 -2.96 -10.05
CA TRP A 235 -1.92 -1.75 -10.82
C TRP A 235 -2.76 -1.69 -12.09
N HIS A 236 -2.73 -2.76 -12.90
CA HIS A 236 -3.40 -2.79 -14.19
C HIS A 236 -4.92 -2.85 -14.08
N VAL A 237 -5.44 -3.59 -13.11
CA VAL A 237 -6.88 -3.80 -12.95
C VAL A 237 -7.54 -2.66 -12.18
N HIS A 238 -6.90 -2.12 -11.14
CA HIS A 238 -7.55 -1.21 -10.20
C HIS A 238 -6.95 0.20 -10.14
N PHE A 239 -5.62 0.36 -10.20
CA PHE A 239 -5.00 1.63 -9.80
C PHE A 239 -4.61 2.56 -10.95
N CYS A 240 -4.18 2.02 -12.09
CA CYS A 240 -3.63 2.82 -13.18
C CYS A 240 -4.66 3.81 -13.74
N LYS A 241 -5.90 3.38 -13.94
CA LYS A 241 -6.95 4.21 -14.55
C LYS A 241 -7.40 5.37 -13.64
N PRO A 242 -7.69 5.16 -12.34
CA PRO A 242 -7.96 6.28 -11.42
C PRO A 242 -6.80 7.27 -11.33
N LEU A 243 -5.55 6.80 -11.22
CA LEU A 243 -4.39 7.70 -11.19
C LEU A 243 -4.25 8.51 -12.49
N GLN A 244 -4.45 7.86 -13.63
CA GLN A 244 -4.46 8.52 -14.93
C GLN A 244 -5.52 9.62 -14.99
N SER A 245 -6.76 9.31 -14.63
CA SER A 245 -7.85 10.30 -14.57
C SER A 245 -7.51 11.48 -13.65
N LEU A 246 -6.94 11.21 -12.48
CA LEU A 246 -6.54 12.26 -11.53
C LEU A 246 -5.46 13.17 -12.12
N ALA A 247 -4.45 12.59 -12.75
CA ALA A 247 -3.35 13.31 -13.37
C ALA A 247 -3.83 14.21 -14.52
N PHE A 248 -4.70 13.71 -15.41
CA PHE A 248 -5.30 14.52 -16.47
C PHE A 248 -6.17 15.64 -15.91
N LEU A 249 -6.94 15.37 -14.86
CA LEU A 249 -7.80 16.36 -14.22
C LEU A 249 -6.96 17.47 -13.57
N ALA A 250 -5.89 17.11 -12.85
CA ALA A 250 -4.97 18.06 -12.22
C ALA A 250 -4.21 18.89 -13.27
N ASP A 251 -3.72 18.27 -14.35
CA ASP A 251 -3.04 18.99 -15.44
C ASP A 251 -3.97 19.99 -16.14
N LYS A 252 -5.19 19.57 -16.46
CA LYS A 252 -6.21 20.42 -17.08
C LYS A 252 -6.61 21.59 -16.20
N ALA A 253 -6.73 21.35 -14.89
CA ALA A 253 -7.03 22.41 -13.93
C ALA A 253 -5.84 23.37 -13.74
N GLY A 254 -4.60 22.89 -13.91
CA GLY A 254 -3.38 23.63 -13.60
C GLY A 254 -3.25 24.00 -12.11
N ARG A 255 -4.05 23.35 -11.26
CA ARG A 255 -4.16 23.54 -9.80
C ARG A 255 -4.90 22.35 -9.19
N GLN A 256 -5.09 22.34 -7.87
CA GLN A 256 -5.90 21.32 -7.20
C GLN A 256 -7.33 21.27 -7.81
N PRO A 257 -7.80 20.09 -8.26
CA PRO A 257 -9.14 19.94 -8.77
C PRO A 257 -10.17 20.04 -7.63
N GLY A 258 -11.28 20.72 -7.90
CA GLY A 258 -12.35 20.88 -6.91
C GLY A 258 -13.15 19.59 -6.70
N ASP A 259 -13.75 19.44 -5.51
CA ASP A 259 -14.42 18.22 -5.05
C ASP A 259 -15.46 17.67 -6.05
N ARG A 260 -16.26 18.56 -6.65
CA ARG A 260 -17.25 18.21 -7.68
C ARG A 260 -16.62 17.56 -8.92
N ALA A 261 -15.47 18.04 -9.37
CA ALA A 261 -14.80 17.51 -10.54
C ALA A 261 -14.16 16.15 -10.23
N THR A 262 -13.52 16.02 -9.06
CA THR A 262 -12.94 14.77 -8.59
C THR A 262 -13.99 13.67 -8.45
N ARG A 263 -15.15 13.97 -7.82
CA ARG A 263 -16.25 13.01 -7.69
C ARG A 263 -16.80 12.56 -9.03
N ARG A 264 -16.90 13.47 -10.00
CA ARG A 264 -17.40 13.17 -11.33
C ARG A 264 -16.47 12.25 -12.12
N GLU A 265 -15.17 12.48 -12.07
CA GLU A 265 -14.19 11.76 -12.89
C GLU A 265 -13.67 10.47 -12.21
N LEU A 266 -13.59 10.44 -10.88
CA LEU A 266 -12.99 9.35 -10.11
C LEU A 266 -13.96 8.62 -9.17
N GLY A 267 -15.14 9.18 -8.90
CA GLY A 267 -16.06 8.63 -7.90
C GLY A 267 -15.64 8.87 -6.45
N MET A 268 -14.58 9.64 -6.20
CA MET A 268 -14.07 9.97 -4.85
C MET A 268 -13.94 11.48 -4.63
N SER A 269 -13.90 11.89 -3.36
CA SER A 269 -13.64 13.26 -2.91
C SER A 269 -12.23 13.73 -3.24
N ALA A 270 -12.00 15.04 -3.22
CA ALA A 270 -10.68 15.64 -3.38
C ALA A 270 -9.72 15.27 -2.22
N ALA A 271 -10.26 15.07 -1.01
CA ALA A 271 -9.49 14.58 0.14
C ALA A 271 -9.02 13.14 -0.10
N ALA A 272 -9.94 12.23 -0.44
CA ALA A 272 -9.61 10.85 -0.75
C ALA A 272 -8.67 10.73 -1.96
N ALA A 273 -8.83 11.58 -2.98
CA ALA A 273 -7.91 11.61 -4.13
C ALA A 273 -6.49 12.05 -3.75
N CYS A 274 -6.35 12.95 -2.77
CA CYS A 274 -5.04 13.35 -2.23
C CYS A 274 -4.36 12.17 -1.53
N GLU A 275 -5.10 11.48 -0.66
CA GLU A 275 -4.62 10.31 0.07
C GLU A 275 -4.32 9.14 -0.87
N PHE A 276 -5.17 8.90 -1.87
CA PHE A 276 -4.93 7.92 -2.94
C PHE A 276 -3.60 8.20 -3.66
N ALA A 277 -3.31 9.44 -4.04
CA ALA A 277 -2.04 9.78 -4.69
C ALA A 277 -0.82 9.50 -3.79
N ALA A 278 -0.94 9.73 -2.49
CA ALA A 278 0.09 9.39 -1.50
C ALA A 278 0.30 7.86 -1.45
N LEU A 279 -0.78 7.11 -1.27
CA LEU A 279 -0.76 5.64 -1.18
C LEU A 279 -0.21 5.00 -2.47
N MET A 280 -0.49 5.57 -3.64
CA MET A 280 0.09 5.11 -4.91
C MET A 280 1.59 5.35 -5.02
N ALA A 281 2.09 6.46 -4.49
CA ALA A 281 3.52 6.72 -4.44
C ALA A 281 4.26 5.72 -3.54
N ASP A 282 3.65 5.34 -2.42
CA ASP A 282 4.19 4.35 -1.48
C ASP A 282 4.11 2.94 -2.08
N PHE A 283 2.95 2.55 -2.63
CA PHE A 283 2.76 1.29 -3.36
C PHE A 283 3.83 1.08 -4.44
N LEU A 284 4.04 2.07 -5.31
CA LEU A 284 5.01 1.97 -6.40
C LEU A 284 6.46 1.93 -5.92
N SER A 285 6.75 2.44 -4.72
CA SER A 285 8.04 2.25 -4.07
C SER A 285 8.13 0.83 -3.50
N ASP A 286 7.27 0.50 -2.56
CA ASP A 286 7.45 -0.69 -1.72
C ASP A 286 7.29 -2.00 -2.48
N CYS A 287 6.44 -2.01 -3.51
CA CYS A 287 6.09 -3.22 -4.24
C CYS A 287 7.00 -3.54 -5.43
N PHE A 288 7.81 -2.58 -5.88
CA PHE A 288 8.67 -2.74 -7.06
C PHE A 288 10.15 -2.42 -6.79
N HIS A 289 10.53 -2.19 -5.52
CA HIS A 289 11.92 -2.08 -5.09
C HIS A 289 12.59 -3.43 -4.83
N THR A 290 11.84 -4.54 -4.78
CA THR A 290 12.37 -5.89 -4.54
C THR A 290 13.03 -6.45 -5.80
N ALA A 291 14.25 -6.99 -5.67
CA ALA A 291 14.95 -7.65 -6.76
C ALA A 291 14.11 -8.84 -7.29
N TYR A 292 14.08 -9.00 -8.61
CA TYR A 292 13.47 -10.17 -9.24
C TYR A 292 14.20 -11.42 -8.73
N ALA A 293 13.47 -12.41 -8.24
CA ALA A 293 14.10 -13.72 -8.07
C ALA A 293 14.24 -14.33 -9.47
N ASP A 294 15.44 -14.80 -9.81
CA ASP A 294 15.70 -15.47 -11.11
C ASP A 294 14.86 -16.75 -11.29
N VAL A 295 14.32 -17.29 -10.19
CA VAL A 295 13.49 -18.49 -10.15
C VAL A 295 12.12 -18.14 -9.59
N VAL A 296 11.09 -18.32 -10.40
CA VAL A 296 9.69 -18.23 -9.98
C VAL A 296 9.37 -19.51 -9.19
N PRO A 297 8.97 -19.43 -7.91
CA PRO A 297 8.62 -20.61 -7.13
C PRO A 297 7.34 -21.25 -7.69
N ALA A 298 7.30 -22.58 -7.72
CA ALA A 298 6.06 -23.29 -8.03
C ALA A 298 5.14 -23.28 -6.81
N LEU A 299 3.89 -22.85 -6.98
CA LEU A 299 2.87 -22.99 -5.94
C LEU A 299 2.39 -24.44 -5.91
N ALA A 300 2.47 -25.06 -4.73
CA ALA A 300 1.81 -26.33 -4.48
C ALA A 300 0.32 -26.07 -4.22
N MET A 301 -0.56 -26.91 -4.76
CA MET A 301 -2.01 -26.83 -4.59
C MET A 301 -2.52 -28.14 -4.00
N GLU A 302 -3.67 -28.12 -3.33
CA GLU A 302 -4.31 -29.37 -2.92
C GLU A 302 -4.70 -30.23 -4.14
N THR A 303 -4.58 -31.56 -4.00
CA THR A 303 -4.95 -32.55 -5.04
C THR A 303 -6.41 -32.44 -5.48
N LEU A 304 -7.27 -31.93 -4.59
CA LEU A 304 -8.66 -31.55 -4.87
C LEU A 304 -8.80 -30.62 -6.09
N TRP A 305 -7.74 -29.88 -6.46
CA TRP A 305 -7.73 -28.90 -7.54
C TRP A 305 -7.06 -29.38 -8.83
N ASP A 306 -6.66 -30.66 -8.92
CA ASP A 306 -6.00 -31.26 -10.10
C ASP A 306 -6.94 -31.40 -11.34
N ASN A 307 -8.11 -30.77 -11.32
CA ASN A 307 -9.04 -30.73 -12.44
C ASN A 307 -8.46 -29.91 -13.62
N PRO A 308 -8.39 -30.46 -14.85
CA PRO A 308 -7.95 -29.74 -16.04
C PRO A 308 -8.88 -28.60 -16.49
N ALA A 309 -10.12 -28.55 -15.99
CA ALA A 309 -11.08 -27.47 -16.29
C ALA A 309 -10.99 -26.26 -15.32
N GLY A 310 -10.22 -26.36 -14.23
CA GLY A 310 -10.11 -25.33 -13.21
C GLY A 310 -9.39 -24.07 -13.70
N ARG A 311 -9.89 -22.89 -13.32
CA ARG A 311 -9.19 -21.61 -13.60
C ARG A 311 -7.97 -21.50 -12.69
N LEU A 312 -6.91 -20.88 -13.19
CA LEU A 312 -5.75 -20.52 -12.37
C LEU A 312 -6.20 -19.67 -11.17
N SER A 313 -5.64 -19.96 -10.00
CA SER A 313 -5.77 -19.14 -8.80
C SER A 313 -5.18 -17.74 -9.02
N LEU A 314 -5.58 -16.79 -8.18
CA LEU A 314 -5.00 -15.45 -8.16
C LEU A 314 -3.46 -15.49 -8.04
N CYS A 315 -2.93 -16.35 -7.17
CA CYS A 315 -1.50 -16.44 -6.92
C CYS A 315 -0.75 -17.07 -8.11
N GLU A 316 -1.33 -18.07 -8.80
CA GLU A 316 -0.77 -18.58 -10.05
C GLU A 316 -0.74 -17.50 -11.13
N LEU A 317 -1.84 -16.75 -11.30
CA LEU A 317 -1.91 -15.63 -12.26
C LEU A 317 -0.89 -14.52 -11.94
N ALA A 318 -0.63 -14.28 -10.65
CA ALA A 318 0.37 -13.32 -10.20
C ALA A 318 1.78 -13.80 -10.56
N LEU A 319 2.11 -15.07 -10.31
CA LEU A 319 3.42 -15.62 -10.67
C LEU A 319 3.67 -15.68 -12.18
N ASP A 320 2.61 -15.81 -12.98
CA ASP A 320 2.67 -15.75 -14.45
C ASP A 320 2.84 -14.32 -15.00
N GLN A 321 2.84 -13.29 -14.16
CA GLN A 321 3.03 -11.92 -14.63
C GLN A 321 4.46 -11.69 -15.14
N THR A 322 4.55 -10.91 -16.21
CA THR A 322 5.84 -10.46 -16.74
C THR A 322 6.46 -9.38 -15.86
N ALA A 323 7.79 -9.37 -15.79
CA ALA A 323 8.52 -8.34 -15.08
C ALA A 323 8.17 -6.93 -15.62
N PRO A 324 7.86 -5.96 -14.74
CA PRO A 324 7.60 -4.60 -15.12
C PRO A 324 8.91 -3.92 -15.52
N VAL A 325 8.82 -3.02 -16.49
CA VAL A 325 9.89 -2.15 -16.95
C VAL A 325 10.22 -1.17 -15.81
N PRO A 326 11.44 -1.19 -15.24
CA PRO A 326 11.80 -0.36 -14.08
C PRO A 326 11.60 1.13 -14.32
N GLU A 327 11.86 1.60 -15.54
CA GLU A 327 11.68 2.99 -15.93
C GLU A 327 10.20 3.41 -15.92
N ALA A 328 9.27 2.52 -16.31
CA ALA A 328 7.85 2.81 -16.26
C ALA A 328 7.38 2.93 -14.80
N VAL A 329 7.79 2.00 -13.93
CA VAL A 329 7.48 2.07 -12.48
C VAL A 329 7.99 3.38 -11.89
N ARG A 330 9.25 3.74 -12.18
CA ARG A 330 9.88 4.97 -11.71
C ARG A 330 9.08 6.22 -12.10
N GLN A 331 8.68 6.33 -13.36
CA GLN A 331 7.91 7.49 -13.85
C GLN A 331 6.52 7.59 -13.20
N HIS A 332 5.81 6.48 -13.04
CA HIS A 332 4.52 6.50 -12.34
C HIS A 332 4.67 6.86 -10.86
N ARG A 333 5.78 6.46 -10.23
CA ARG A 333 6.10 6.80 -8.84
C ARG A 333 6.36 8.29 -8.69
N GLU A 334 7.21 8.84 -9.54
CA GLU A 334 7.49 10.28 -9.61
C GLU A 334 6.21 11.08 -9.87
N LEU A 335 5.37 10.61 -10.80
CA LEU A 335 4.05 11.21 -11.09
C LEU A 335 3.14 11.22 -9.86
N SER A 336 3.01 10.08 -9.19
CA SER A 336 2.15 9.94 -7.99
C SER A 336 2.61 10.87 -6.87
N ARG A 337 3.92 10.97 -6.64
CA ARG A 337 4.50 11.92 -5.67
C ARG A 337 4.25 13.37 -6.04
N ALA A 338 4.51 13.75 -7.29
CA ALA A 338 4.27 15.11 -7.76
C ALA A 338 2.78 15.48 -7.62
N LEU A 339 1.89 14.56 -7.96
CA LEU A 339 0.45 14.72 -7.83
C LEU A 339 0.04 14.89 -6.36
N HIS A 340 0.52 14.03 -5.46
CA HIS A 340 0.28 14.16 -4.03
C HIS A 340 0.73 15.52 -3.48
N LEU A 341 1.90 16.02 -3.90
CA LEU A 341 2.38 17.35 -3.50
C LEU A 341 1.49 18.47 -4.04
N ILE A 342 1.08 18.41 -5.32
CA ILE A 342 0.17 19.41 -5.91
C ILE A 342 -1.16 19.45 -5.15
N LEU A 343 -1.71 18.29 -4.82
CA LEU A 343 -3.00 18.18 -4.13
C LEU A 343 -2.91 18.64 -2.67
N SER A 344 -1.89 18.20 -1.94
CA SER A 344 -1.70 18.54 -0.52
C SER A 344 -1.39 20.01 -0.31
N LEU A 345 -0.50 20.56 -1.14
CA LEU A 345 0.02 21.92 -1.02
C LEU A 345 -0.72 22.94 -1.90
N ARG A 346 -1.78 22.49 -2.60
CA ARG A 346 -2.61 23.31 -3.49
C ARG A 346 -1.84 24.09 -4.56
N LEU A 347 -0.77 23.50 -5.08
CA LEU A 347 0.14 24.19 -6.00
C LEU A 347 -0.51 24.43 -7.36
N SER A 348 -0.28 25.62 -7.93
CA SER A 348 -0.76 25.99 -9.26
C SER A 348 0.27 25.66 -10.34
N VAL A 349 0.32 24.40 -10.76
CA VAL A 349 1.26 23.91 -11.79
C VAL A 349 0.55 22.94 -12.74
N ARG A 350 0.89 23.02 -14.04
CA ARG A 350 0.49 21.99 -15.02
C ARG A 350 1.37 20.75 -14.84
N LEU A 351 0.79 19.68 -14.33
CA LEU A 351 1.52 18.45 -13.98
C LEU A 351 2.40 17.94 -15.12
N PHE A 352 1.88 17.86 -16.35
CA PHE A 352 2.62 17.30 -17.48
C PHE A 352 3.75 18.19 -17.98
N SER A 353 3.83 19.47 -17.58
CA SER A 353 5.03 20.27 -17.86
C SER A 353 6.24 19.87 -17.02
N LEU A 354 6.05 19.01 -16.01
CA LEU A 354 7.14 18.48 -15.19
C LEU A 354 7.73 17.18 -15.78
N PHE A 355 7.11 16.61 -16.80
CA PHE A 355 7.49 15.31 -17.34
C PHE A 355 7.83 15.42 -18.84
N PRO A 356 9.04 15.01 -19.26
CA PRO A 356 9.47 15.10 -20.66
C PRO A 356 8.90 13.97 -21.54
N SER A 357 8.29 12.92 -20.97
CA SER A 357 8.16 11.61 -21.60
C SER A 357 6.78 11.28 -22.20
N LYS A 358 6.78 10.57 -23.34
CA LYS A 358 5.62 9.90 -23.98
C LYS A 358 5.19 8.58 -23.28
N LEU A 359 5.85 8.23 -22.17
CA LEU A 359 5.73 6.93 -21.50
C LEU A 359 4.73 6.93 -20.32
N LEU A 360 4.24 8.11 -19.92
CA LEU A 360 3.21 8.21 -18.88
C LEU A 360 2.00 7.35 -19.25
N PHE A 361 1.57 6.51 -18.31
CA PHE A 361 0.43 5.59 -18.44
C PHE A 361 0.63 4.47 -19.46
N ARG A 362 1.86 4.17 -19.90
CA ARG A 362 2.14 2.90 -20.57
C ARG A 362 2.00 1.74 -19.60
N SER A 363 1.64 0.57 -20.14
CA SER A 363 1.65 -0.67 -19.37
C SER A 363 3.03 -0.89 -18.74
N LEU A 364 3.08 -1.28 -17.46
CA LEU A 364 4.30 -1.62 -16.76
C LEU A 364 5.08 -2.72 -17.49
N THR A 365 4.39 -3.62 -18.21
CA THR A 365 4.98 -4.78 -18.88
C THR A 365 5.34 -4.55 -20.36
N SER A 366 4.98 -3.42 -20.95
CA SER A 366 5.22 -3.15 -22.38
C SER A 366 6.66 -2.68 -22.59
N SER A 367 7.56 -3.61 -22.91
CA SER A 367 8.88 -3.26 -23.42
C SER A 367 8.72 -2.65 -24.82
N ALA A 368 9.26 -1.44 -25.00
CA ALA A 368 9.32 -0.83 -26.32
C ALA A 368 10.38 -1.59 -27.14
N THR A 369 9.96 -2.53 -27.99
CA THR A 369 10.73 -2.76 -29.20
C THR A 369 10.59 -1.51 -30.07
N PRO A 370 11.69 -0.87 -30.52
CA PRO A 370 11.56 0.14 -31.56
C PRO A 370 11.00 -0.57 -32.79
N SER A 371 9.77 -0.23 -33.15
CA SER A 371 9.05 -0.83 -34.26
C SER A 371 9.87 -0.77 -35.55
N SER A 372 10.39 -1.92 -36.00
CA SER A 372 10.56 -2.16 -37.43
C SER A 372 9.17 -2.23 -38.06
N GLY A 373 8.96 -1.50 -39.14
CA GLY A 373 7.65 -1.18 -39.71
C GLY A 373 6.72 -2.38 -39.95
N GLY A 374 5.46 -2.22 -39.51
CA GLY A 374 4.31 -3.04 -39.87
C GLY A 374 3.01 -2.27 -39.54
N PRO A 375 2.00 -2.24 -40.43
CA PRO A 375 0.81 -1.42 -40.22
C PRO A 375 -0.32 -2.23 -39.56
N ALA A 376 -0.58 -2.00 -38.27
CA ALA A 376 -1.81 -2.27 -37.48
C ALA A 376 -1.42 -2.21 -35.99
N SER A 377 -2.05 -1.51 -35.04
CA SER A 377 -3.45 -1.15 -34.87
C SER A 377 -3.52 0.15 -34.07
N GLN A 378 -4.11 1.20 -34.63
CA GLN A 378 -4.42 2.45 -33.94
C GLN A 378 -5.77 2.31 -33.24
N GLN A 379 -5.82 1.83 -32.00
CA GLN A 379 -6.97 2.02 -31.11
C GLN A 379 -6.43 2.10 -29.68
N ASN A 380 -6.54 3.31 -29.08
CA ASN A 380 -6.16 3.73 -27.71
C ASN A 380 -4.97 4.70 -27.55
N GLN A 381 -4.55 5.43 -28.58
CA GLN A 381 -3.86 6.71 -28.36
C GLN A 381 -4.90 7.82 -28.11
N GLN A 382 -5.44 7.88 -26.89
CA GLN A 382 -6.07 9.11 -26.42
C GLN A 382 -4.99 10.19 -26.32
N GLN A 383 -5.17 11.19 -27.17
CA GLN A 383 -4.43 12.44 -27.35
C GLN A 383 -3.58 12.86 -26.13
N GLN A 384 -2.28 12.57 -26.18
CA GLN A 384 -1.28 13.31 -25.40
C GLN A 384 -1.02 14.66 -26.11
N PRO A 385 -1.06 15.81 -25.41
CA PRO A 385 -0.67 17.07 -26.02
C PRO A 385 0.82 17.05 -26.38
N HIS A 386 1.13 17.19 -27.67
CA HIS A 386 2.48 17.30 -28.20
C HIS A 386 3.11 18.64 -27.78
N HIS A 387 3.77 18.68 -26.62
CA HIS A 387 4.71 19.76 -26.29
C HIS A 387 6.13 19.20 -26.28
N HIS A 388 6.88 19.47 -27.35
CA HIS A 388 8.33 19.25 -27.39
C HIS A 388 9.00 20.24 -26.45
N GLN A 389 9.11 19.91 -25.16
CA GLN A 389 9.92 20.66 -24.20
C GLN A 389 11.36 20.17 -24.27
N SER A 390 12.33 21.09 -24.34
CA SER A 390 13.75 20.75 -24.18
C SER A 390 14.01 20.27 -22.76
N ALA A 391 14.93 19.31 -22.58
CA ALA A 391 15.28 18.78 -21.26
C ALA A 391 15.64 19.88 -20.24
N SER A 392 16.34 20.93 -20.70
CA SER A 392 16.70 22.10 -19.89
C SER A 392 15.51 22.93 -19.39
N SER A 393 14.40 22.94 -20.15
CA SER A 393 13.17 23.66 -19.76
C SER A 393 12.39 22.87 -18.70
N ALA A 394 12.33 21.54 -18.85
CA ALA A 394 11.70 20.66 -17.87
C ALA A 394 12.44 20.67 -16.53
N ASP A 395 13.77 20.68 -16.53
CA ASP A 395 14.58 20.73 -15.31
C ASP A 395 14.40 22.07 -14.55
N ALA A 396 14.31 23.18 -15.28
CA ALA A 396 13.97 24.47 -14.67
C ALA A 396 12.56 24.44 -14.04
N ALA A 397 11.56 23.87 -14.75
CA ALA A 397 10.21 23.72 -14.24
C ALA A 397 10.14 22.84 -12.99
N ARG A 398 10.87 21.71 -12.98
CA ARG A 398 11.01 20.79 -11.83
C ARG A 398 11.63 21.46 -10.61
N SER A 399 12.73 22.19 -10.81
CA SER A 399 13.41 22.92 -9.73
C SER A 399 12.50 23.98 -9.11
N ASN A 400 11.81 24.78 -9.95
CA ASN A 400 10.87 25.79 -9.48
C ASN A 400 9.66 25.17 -8.76
N PHE A 401 9.15 24.04 -9.27
CA PHE A 401 8.08 23.29 -8.62
C PHE A 401 8.50 22.81 -7.22
N LEU A 402 9.68 22.19 -7.08
CA LEU A 402 10.17 21.68 -5.80
C LEU A 402 10.41 22.80 -4.78
N LEU A 403 10.96 23.95 -5.21
CA LEU A 403 11.12 25.13 -4.35
C LEU A 403 9.77 25.71 -3.90
N SER A 404 8.79 25.76 -4.81
CA SER A 404 7.43 26.20 -4.48
C SER A 404 6.73 25.24 -3.52
N ALA A 405 6.92 23.93 -3.72
CA ALA A 405 6.43 22.90 -2.82
C ALA A 405 7.08 23.02 -1.43
N MET A 406 8.39 23.25 -1.36
CA MET A 406 9.09 23.42 -0.07
C MET A 406 8.54 24.63 0.70
N ARG A 407 8.37 25.76 0.02
CA ARG A 407 7.77 26.97 0.61
C ARG A 407 6.37 26.68 1.14
N ALA A 408 5.51 26.11 0.31
CA ALA A 408 4.14 25.80 0.70
C ALA A 408 4.08 24.82 1.88
N ALA A 409 4.96 23.80 1.91
CA ALA A 409 5.01 22.83 3.00
C ALA A 409 5.38 23.47 4.34
N VAL A 410 6.34 24.40 4.35
CA VAL A 410 6.75 25.11 5.57
C VAL A 410 5.68 26.07 6.08
N ARG A 411 4.89 26.64 5.16
CA ARG A 411 3.82 27.61 5.47
C ARG A 411 2.49 26.96 5.86
N MET A 412 2.39 25.63 5.80
CA MET A 412 1.18 24.93 6.23
C MET A 412 0.80 25.33 7.66
N PRO A 413 -0.47 25.68 7.92
CA PRO A 413 -0.96 25.90 9.27
C PRO A 413 -0.66 24.69 10.14
N ARG A 414 -0.11 24.93 11.33
CA ARG A 414 0.08 23.91 12.36
C ARG A 414 -0.82 24.24 13.53
N ASP A 415 -1.62 23.27 13.95
CA ASP A 415 -2.10 23.26 15.33
C ASP A 415 -1.00 22.64 16.20
N ASP A 416 -0.96 22.92 17.51
CA ASP A 416 0.04 22.37 18.47
C ASP A 416 -0.01 20.82 18.62
N SER A 417 -0.70 20.13 17.72
CA SER A 417 -0.80 18.68 17.67
C SER A 417 0.46 18.05 17.06
N ALA A 418 0.93 16.95 17.64
CA ALA A 418 2.08 16.19 17.11
C ALA A 418 1.83 15.68 15.67
N SER A 419 0.57 15.48 15.27
CA SER A 419 0.19 14.99 13.95
C SER A 419 0.56 15.93 12.80
N ASP A 420 0.49 17.25 12.99
CA ASP A 420 0.77 18.21 11.90
C ASP A 420 2.27 18.33 11.61
N GLN A 421 3.11 18.21 12.64
CA GLN A 421 4.56 18.13 12.47
C GLN A 421 4.96 16.91 11.64
N ASP A 422 4.30 15.78 11.86
CA ASP A 422 4.51 14.56 11.09
C ASP A 422 4.06 14.69 9.63
N VAL A 423 3.04 15.49 9.34
CA VAL A 423 2.59 15.78 7.97
C VAL A 423 3.62 16.61 7.21
N GLU A 424 4.08 17.74 7.77
CA GLU A 424 5.11 18.57 7.12
C GLU A 424 6.37 17.75 6.85
N GLN A 425 6.84 16.98 7.85
CA GLN A 425 8.03 16.17 7.69
C GLN A 425 7.88 15.09 6.61
N ARG A 426 6.69 14.50 6.46
CA ARG A 426 6.40 13.55 5.36
C ARG A 426 6.43 14.25 4.00
N LEU A 427 5.82 15.43 3.87
CA LEU A 427 5.83 16.21 2.64
C LEU A 427 7.24 16.64 2.25
N VAL A 428 8.02 17.16 3.20
CA VAL A 428 9.42 17.56 2.95
C VAL A 428 10.29 16.37 2.55
N ARG A 429 10.12 15.21 3.19
CA ARG A 429 10.79 13.97 2.74
C ARG A 429 10.40 13.59 1.32
N GLY A 430 9.11 13.73 0.96
CA GLY A 430 8.61 13.50 -0.40
C GLY A 430 9.24 14.44 -1.43
N ILE A 431 9.36 15.73 -1.11
CA ILE A 431 10.00 16.74 -1.97
C ILE A 431 11.48 16.39 -2.22
N CYS A 432 12.23 16.06 -1.15
CA CYS A 432 13.64 15.69 -1.29
C CYS A 432 13.83 14.41 -2.12
N ARG A 433 13.00 13.38 -1.89
CA ARG A 433 13.03 12.14 -2.70
C ARG A 433 12.75 12.42 -4.18
N LEU A 434 11.80 13.30 -4.48
CA LEU A 434 11.49 13.67 -5.86
C LEU A 434 12.62 14.48 -6.52
N ALA A 435 13.31 15.31 -5.74
CA ALA A 435 14.51 16.00 -6.20
C ALA A 435 15.63 15.02 -6.57
N GLU A 436 15.86 14.00 -5.74
CA GLU A 436 16.81 12.91 -5.99
C GLU A 436 16.41 12.06 -7.22
N ASP A 437 15.12 11.72 -7.35
CA ASP A 437 14.60 10.97 -8.50
C ASP A 437 14.82 11.75 -9.83
N TRP A 438 14.65 13.08 -9.84
CA TRP A 438 14.74 13.90 -11.05
C TRP A 438 16.12 14.41 -11.43
N PHE A 439 16.98 14.74 -10.47
CA PHE A 439 18.29 15.36 -10.72
C PHE A 439 19.45 14.39 -10.49
N GLY A 440 19.16 13.10 -10.42
CA GLY A 440 20.09 12.06 -10.01
C GLY A 440 20.17 11.99 -8.48
N GLY A 441 20.35 10.76 -7.97
CA GLY A 441 20.36 10.50 -6.53
C GLY A 441 21.38 11.36 -5.78
N ALA A 442 21.33 11.36 -4.44
CA ALA A 442 22.09 12.28 -3.57
C ALA A 442 23.63 12.36 -3.80
N GLY A 443 24.21 11.47 -4.61
CA GLY A 443 25.61 11.53 -5.04
C GLY A 443 25.89 12.36 -6.30
N SER A 444 24.88 12.86 -7.03
CA SER A 444 25.08 13.69 -8.21
C SER A 444 25.30 15.16 -7.81
N GLU A 445 26.28 15.83 -8.44
CA GLU A 445 26.49 17.29 -8.29
C GLU A 445 25.19 18.13 -8.48
N PRO A 446 24.38 17.94 -9.55
CA PRO A 446 23.15 18.70 -9.73
C PRO A 446 22.10 18.40 -8.64
N GLY A 447 21.98 17.15 -8.20
CA GLY A 447 21.07 16.76 -7.12
C GLY A 447 21.47 17.36 -5.77
N GLN A 448 22.77 17.34 -5.45
CA GLN A 448 23.30 17.96 -4.22
C GLN A 448 23.08 19.47 -4.21
N MET A 449 23.36 20.16 -5.32
CA MET A 449 23.13 21.59 -5.43
C MET A 449 21.65 21.95 -5.24
N LEU A 450 20.73 21.17 -5.82
CA LEU A 450 19.30 21.40 -5.65
C LEU A 450 18.84 21.11 -4.22
N LEU A 451 19.31 20.02 -3.63
CA LEU A 451 18.98 19.67 -2.24
C LEU A 451 19.46 20.74 -1.26
N ASP A 452 20.65 21.31 -1.51
CA ASP A 452 21.17 22.45 -0.74
C ASP A 452 20.29 23.69 -0.91
N ARG A 453 19.84 23.99 -2.15
CA ARG A 453 18.87 25.08 -2.40
C ARG A 453 17.54 24.85 -1.68
N LEU A 454 17.04 23.62 -1.63
CA LEU A 454 15.81 23.26 -0.91
C LEU A 454 15.97 23.42 0.61
N ARG A 455 17.10 22.96 1.18
CA ARG A 455 17.42 23.16 2.60
C ARG A 455 17.53 24.64 2.95
N ARG A 456 18.22 25.42 2.12
CA ARG A 456 18.34 26.88 2.27
C ARG A 456 16.97 27.57 2.23
N SER A 457 16.11 27.22 1.25
CA SER A 457 14.73 27.75 1.19
C SER A 457 13.98 27.40 2.47
N ARG A 458 14.05 26.14 2.93
CA ARG A 458 13.38 25.70 4.15
C ARG A 458 13.80 26.51 5.37
N VAL A 459 15.11 26.69 5.60
CA VAL A 459 15.62 27.49 6.73
C VAL A 459 15.11 28.93 6.64
N ARG A 460 15.23 29.55 5.46
CA ARG A 460 14.75 30.92 5.23
C ARG A 460 13.25 31.04 5.50
N ASP A 461 12.45 30.11 5.00
CA ASP A 461 10.99 30.13 5.13
C ASP A 461 10.55 29.85 6.58
N LEU A 462 11.30 29.06 7.35
CA LEU A 462 11.07 28.86 8.78
C LEU A 462 11.31 30.13 9.59
N PHE A 463 12.42 30.83 9.34
CA PHE A 463 12.65 32.14 9.93
C PHE A 463 11.62 33.16 9.45
N ALA A 464 11.18 33.13 8.18
CA ALA A 464 10.08 33.98 7.75
C ALA A 464 8.79 33.72 8.57
N MET A 465 8.50 32.46 8.90
CA MET A 465 7.30 32.06 9.65
C MET A 465 7.40 32.20 11.18
N GLY A 466 8.50 32.75 11.72
CA GLY A 466 8.68 32.87 13.19
C GLY A 466 9.18 31.60 13.89
N ARG A 467 9.45 30.51 13.15
CA ARG A 467 9.85 29.20 13.68
C ARG A 467 11.37 29.12 13.89
N ASP A 468 11.90 30.08 14.65
CA ASP A 468 13.35 30.36 14.72
C ASP A 468 14.16 29.20 15.32
N ALA A 469 13.64 28.54 16.35
CA ALA A 469 14.31 27.41 16.98
C ALA A 469 14.49 26.21 16.02
N GLU A 470 13.47 25.93 15.20
CA GLU A 470 13.55 24.87 14.18
C GLU A 470 14.50 25.26 13.05
N ALA A 471 14.46 26.53 12.63
CA ALA A 471 15.34 27.04 11.60
C ALA A 471 16.81 26.96 12.01
N GLU A 472 17.14 27.38 13.24
CA GLU A 472 18.49 27.31 13.83
C GLU A 472 19.04 25.88 13.83
N ALA A 473 18.22 24.89 14.20
CA ALA A 473 18.62 23.49 14.21
C ALA A 473 19.02 22.97 12.81
N LEU A 474 18.50 23.59 11.74
CA LEU A 474 18.72 23.17 10.36
C LEU A 474 19.84 23.95 9.64
N ILE A 475 20.35 25.06 10.20
CA ILE A 475 21.42 25.87 9.58
C ILE A 475 22.66 25.02 9.25
N SER A 476 23.01 24.08 10.13
CA SER A 476 24.19 23.23 9.94
C SER A 476 24.11 22.35 8.69
N SER A 477 22.89 22.04 8.23
CA SER A 477 22.62 21.19 7.06
C SER A 477 22.79 21.90 5.70
N VAL A 478 22.95 23.22 5.71
CA VAL A 478 23.16 24.05 4.50
C VAL A 478 24.65 24.22 4.23
N SER A 479 25.07 23.84 3.03
CA SER A 479 26.44 23.94 2.54
C SER A 479 26.77 25.38 2.14
N GLN A 480 25.90 26.03 1.37
CA GLN A 480 26.10 27.41 0.90
C GLN A 480 25.70 28.46 1.96
N ARG A 481 26.41 28.48 3.09
CA ARG A 481 26.11 29.39 4.23
C ARG A 481 26.12 30.87 3.87
N PHE A 482 26.97 31.26 2.92
CA PHE A 482 27.00 32.64 2.44
C PHE A 482 25.68 33.06 1.79
N LEU A 483 25.13 32.23 0.90
CA LEU A 483 23.86 32.54 0.24
C LEU A 483 22.69 32.51 1.23
N LEU A 484 22.76 31.61 2.22
CA LEU A 484 21.81 31.60 3.33
C LEU A 484 21.89 32.91 4.13
N ALA A 485 23.09 33.45 4.37
CA ALA A 485 23.24 34.70 5.09
C ALA A 485 22.58 35.88 4.36
N SER A 486 22.76 36.00 3.05
CA SER A 486 22.06 37.02 2.25
C SER A 486 20.53 36.86 2.34
N ASP A 487 20.02 35.61 2.23
CA ASP A 487 18.59 35.32 2.38
C ASP A 487 18.05 35.72 3.77
N LEU A 488 18.80 35.42 4.84
CA LEU A 488 18.41 35.72 6.22
C LEU A 488 18.42 37.22 6.52
N LEU A 489 19.30 38.00 5.87
CA LEU A 489 19.26 39.46 5.96
C LEU A 489 17.95 40.01 5.40
N THR A 490 17.45 39.46 4.30
CA THR A 490 16.12 39.85 3.77
C THR A 490 14.97 39.49 4.71
N VAL A 491 15.08 38.39 5.47
CA VAL A 491 14.07 38.02 6.48
C VAL A 491 14.06 39.02 7.63
N ILE A 492 15.23 39.47 8.10
CA ILE A 492 15.31 40.53 9.13
C ILE A 492 14.68 41.82 8.60
N GLY A 493 15.00 42.23 7.37
CA GLY A 493 14.42 43.43 6.76
C GLY A 493 12.90 43.34 6.67
N ALA A 494 12.36 42.20 6.24
CA ALA A 494 10.92 41.99 6.14
C ALA A 494 10.22 41.99 7.53
N ARG A 495 10.84 41.40 8.56
CA ARG A 495 10.34 41.46 9.94
C ARG A 495 10.31 42.89 10.48
N LEU A 496 11.40 43.65 10.28
CA LEU A 496 11.50 45.04 10.69
C LEU A 496 10.44 45.91 9.99
N HIS A 497 10.24 45.71 8.69
CA HIS A 497 9.20 46.41 7.92
C HIS A 497 7.79 46.11 8.46
N ARG A 498 7.54 44.86 8.87
CA ARG A 498 6.27 44.46 9.51
C ARG A 498 6.05 45.14 10.86
N LEU A 499 7.06 45.17 11.73
CA LEU A 499 6.98 45.82 13.04
C LEU A 499 6.74 47.33 12.92
N ASP A 500 7.28 47.97 11.88
CA ASP A 500 7.04 49.38 11.57
C ASP A 500 5.63 49.61 11.02
N LYS A 501 5.21 48.83 10.01
CA LYS A 501 3.85 48.91 9.42
C LYS A 501 2.74 48.69 10.44
N THR A 502 2.94 47.78 11.39
CA THR A 502 1.97 47.48 12.47
C THR A 502 2.02 48.50 13.61
N GLY A 503 2.97 49.44 13.59
CA GLY A 503 3.15 50.45 14.62
C GLY A 503 3.67 49.90 15.96
N GLN A 504 4.17 48.66 15.99
CA GLN A 504 4.75 48.05 17.19
C GLN A 504 6.11 48.67 17.55
N LEU A 505 6.89 49.06 16.53
CA LEU A 505 8.15 49.79 16.69
C LEU A 505 8.22 50.91 15.65
N SER A 506 8.80 52.05 16.00
CA SER A 506 9.08 53.13 15.05
C SER A 506 10.44 52.94 14.37
N VAL A 507 10.63 51.80 13.72
CA VAL A 507 11.93 51.36 13.15
C VAL A 507 12.47 52.37 12.15
N LEU A 508 11.65 52.82 11.21
CA LEU A 508 12.07 53.72 10.13
C LEU A 508 12.46 55.11 10.65
N SER A 509 11.96 55.50 11.83
CA SER A 509 12.26 56.81 12.44
C SER A 509 13.65 56.87 13.10
N ILE A 510 14.22 55.72 13.45
CA ILE A 510 15.51 55.61 14.15
C ILE A 510 16.61 55.14 13.18
N ALA A 511 16.24 54.40 12.13
CA ALA A 511 17.18 53.90 11.14
C ALA A 511 17.83 55.01 10.29
N VAL A 512 19.08 54.78 9.89
CA VAL A 512 19.82 55.64 8.95
C VAL A 512 19.15 55.59 7.57
N PRO A 513 19.11 56.68 6.77
CA PRO A 513 18.31 56.72 5.53
C PRO A 513 18.55 55.58 4.54
N SER A 514 19.79 55.06 4.45
CA SER A 514 20.11 53.90 3.61
C SER A 514 19.46 52.60 4.10
N VAL A 515 19.39 52.40 5.41
CA VAL A 515 18.74 51.24 6.03
C VAL A 515 17.22 51.38 5.94
N SER A 516 16.66 52.59 6.16
CA SER A 516 15.23 52.83 6.00
C SER A 516 14.75 52.53 4.59
N ALA A 517 15.44 53.04 3.56
CA ALA A 517 15.11 52.75 2.15
C ALA A 517 15.23 51.25 1.81
N TRP A 518 16.19 50.55 2.42
CA TRP A 518 16.32 49.11 2.26
C TRP A 518 15.19 48.33 2.93
N ILE A 519 14.82 48.66 4.17
CA ILE A 519 13.69 48.04 4.89
C ILE A 519 12.40 48.23 4.09
N GLU A 520 12.16 49.44 3.57
CA GLU A 520 11.00 49.75 2.74
C GLU A 520 10.96 48.93 1.43
N SER A 521 12.14 48.58 0.89
CA SER A 521 12.27 47.73 -0.29
C SER A 521 12.08 46.23 -0.01
N CYS A 522 12.09 45.81 1.26
CA CYS A 522 11.87 44.41 1.62
C CYS A 522 10.39 44.09 1.51
N ASP A 523 10.04 43.12 0.67
CA ASP A 523 8.64 42.75 0.44
C ASP A 523 8.05 42.01 1.65
N THR A 524 6.96 42.54 2.22
CA THR A 524 6.22 41.90 3.31
C THR A 524 5.18 40.91 2.82
N GLU A 525 4.65 41.10 1.60
CA GLU A 525 3.50 40.30 1.11
C GLU A 525 3.93 38.89 0.73
N ASP A 526 5.07 38.74 0.05
CA ASP A 526 5.60 37.41 -0.33
C ASP A 526 6.00 36.55 0.88
N VAL A 527 6.32 37.19 2.02
CA VAL A 527 6.92 36.56 3.21
C VAL A 527 5.88 36.26 4.29
N PHE A 528 4.87 37.11 4.48
CA PHE A 528 3.95 37.05 5.63
C PHE A 528 2.45 36.98 5.30
N ALA A 529 2.03 36.82 4.03
CA ALA A 529 0.62 36.87 3.61
C ALA A 529 -0.38 35.99 4.41
N GLU A 530 0.08 34.94 5.10
CA GLU A 530 -0.77 34.04 5.89
C GLU A 530 -0.71 34.28 7.42
N LEU A 531 0.33 34.95 7.92
CA LEU A 531 0.47 35.27 9.35
C LEU A 531 -0.55 36.33 9.81
N ASP A 532 -0.96 37.21 8.90
CA ASP A 532 -1.94 38.27 9.18
C ASP A 532 -3.35 37.75 9.52
N GLN A 533 -3.70 36.51 9.13
CA GLN A 533 -4.99 35.90 9.49
C GLN A 533 -4.96 35.15 10.82
N GLN A 534 -3.81 34.60 11.23
CA GLN A 534 -3.68 33.86 12.49
C GLN A 534 -3.24 34.74 13.68
N GLN A 535 -2.52 35.84 13.45
CA GLN A 535 -2.01 36.71 14.52
C GLN A 535 -2.92 37.89 14.89
N GLN A 536 -4.14 37.96 14.33
CA GLN A 536 -5.13 38.99 14.69
C GLN A 536 -5.71 38.83 16.11
N GLN A 537 -5.36 37.77 16.84
CA GLN A 537 -5.72 37.61 18.24
C GLN A 537 -4.47 37.65 19.12
N GLN A 538 -4.30 38.80 19.80
CA GLN A 538 -3.31 39.11 20.85
C GLN A 538 -1.87 39.39 20.40
N HIS A 539 -1.62 40.63 19.97
CA HIS A 539 -0.29 41.26 20.01
C HIS A 539 0.12 41.52 21.47
N SER A 540 0.68 40.51 22.13
CA SER A 540 1.30 40.65 23.45
C SER A 540 2.73 41.19 23.32
N GLN A 541 3.20 41.91 24.34
CA GLN A 541 4.59 42.38 24.42
C GLN A 541 5.61 41.23 24.35
N GLU A 542 5.22 40.04 24.82
CA GLU A 542 6.03 38.81 24.72
C GLU A 542 6.35 38.41 23.28
N GLN A 543 5.42 38.62 22.33
CA GLN A 543 5.65 38.32 20.92
C GLN A 543 6.68 39.29 20.29
N LEU A 544 6.65 40.56 20.68
CA LEU A 544 7.62 41.56 20.24
C LEU A 544 9.03 41.22 20.77
N GLU A 545 9.13 40.85 22.05
CA GLU A 545 10.39 40.41 22.66
C GLU A 545 10.95 39.15 22.00
N ALA A 546 10.08 38.19 21.66
CA ALA A 546 10.45 36.97 20.94
C ALA A 546 10.96 37.26 19.52
N ASP A 547 10.26 38.11 18.76
CA ASP A 547 10.64 38.52 17.40
C ASP A 547 12.00 39.24 17.40
N MET A 548 12.22 40.15 18.36
CA MET A 548 13.50 40.86 18.54
C MET A 548 14.64 39.92 18.94
N ALA A 549 14.41 39.01 19.90
CA ALA A 549 15.38 38.00 20.29
C ALA A 549 15.72 37.05 19.13
N GLY A 550 14.73 36.72 18.30
CA GLY A 550 14.87 35.98 17.06
C GLY A 550 15.77 36.68 16.05
N MET A 551 15.49 37.95 15.72
CA MET A 551 16.31 38.74 14.80
C MET A 551 17.76 38.90 15.29
N LYS A 552 17.99 39.11 16.60
CA LYS A 552 19.34 39.14 17.19
C LYS A 552 20.06 37.80 17.09
N ARG A 553 19.35 36.67 17.14
CA ARG A 553 19.91 35.33 16.91
C ARG A 553 20.29 35.12 15.44
N ILE A 554 19.38 35.45 14.52
CA ILE A 554 19.65 35.43 13.08
C ILE A 554 20.91 36.27 12.78
N MET A 555 20.98 37.50 13.31
CA MET A 555 22.11 38.41 13.08
C MET A 555 23.46 37.85 13.55
N ARG A 556 23.48 37.09 14.66
CA ARG A 556 24.71 36.39 15.09
C ARG A 556 25.16 35.32 14.09
N HIS A 557 24.23 34.53 13.55
CA HIS A 557 24.55 33.55 12.52
C HIS A 557 25.03 34.22 11.24
N LEU A 558 24.36 35.30 10.81
CA LEU A 558 24.75 36.12 9.65
C LEU A 558 26.19 36.60 9.72
N LEU A 559 26.55 37.29 10.79
CA LEU A 559 27.87 37.92 10.93
C LEU A 559 29.00 36.92 11.06
N ASN A 560 28.73 35.70 11.55
CA ASN A 560 29.72 34.62 11.61
C ASN A 560 30.01 34.02 10.23
N ASP A 561 29.01 34.00 9.32
CA ASP A 561 29.10 33.32 8.03
C ASP A 561 29.43 34.27 6.85
N MET A 562 29.25 35.59 7.01
CA MET A 562 29.60 36.60 6.01
C MET A 562 31.07 37.02 6.07
N ARG A 563 31.62 37.40 4.90
CA ARG A 563 32.98 37.95 4.80
C ARG A 563 32.92 39.48 4.74
N GLU A 564 33.89 40.14 5.38
CA GLU A 564 34.01 41.60 5.42
C GLU A 564 34.06 42.28 4.04
N THR A 565 34.47 41.53 3.01
CA THR A 565 34.60 42.02 1.63
C THR A 565 33.27 42.10 0.87
N GLN A 566 32.16 41.68 1.47
CA GLN A 566 30.86 41.60 0.82
C GLN A 566 30.01 42.84 1.09
N ASP A 567 29.27 43.31 0.09
CA ASP A 567 28.44 44.52 0.23
C ASP A 567 27.37 44.35 1.33
N ASP A 568 26.79 43.15 1.42
CA ASP A 568 25.79 42.78 2.44
C ASP A 568 26.36 42.84 3.88
N TYR A 569 27.68 42.69 4.07
CA TYR A 569 28.30 42.71 5.40
C TYR A 569 28.19 44.09 6.06
N LYS A 570 28.39 45.17 5.28
CA LYS A 570 28.25 46.54 5.78
C LYS A 570 26.82 46.86 6.17
N LEU A 571 25.86 46.41 5.35
CA LEU A 571 24.44 46.56 5.65
C LEU A 571 24.08 45.78 6.93
N ALA A 572 24.56 44.55 7.08
CA ALA A 572 24.31 43.74 8.26
C ALA A 572 24.86 44.37 9.55
N LEU A 573 26.03 45.01 9.51
CA LEU A 573 26.55 45.77 10.66
C LEU A 573 25.63 46.94 11.03
N GLN A 574 25.17 47.73 10.05
CA GLN A 574 24.24 48.84 10.29
C GLN A 574 22.90 48.35 10.85
N VAL A 575 22.39 47.21 10.36
CA VAL A 575 21.17 46.59 10.88
C VAL A 575 21.40 46.01 12.28
N ASN A 576 22.58 45.47 12.57
CA ASN A 576 22.94 45.00 13.92
C ASN A 576 22.99 46.15 14.93
N ASP A 577 23.54 47.30 14.53
CA ASP A 577 23.55 48.52 15.36
C ASP A 577 22.11 49.01 15.61
N LEU A 578 21.25 48.99 14.59
CA LEU A 578 19.83 49.32 14.72
C LEU A 578 19.11 48.35 15.69
N LEU A 579 19.36 47.04 15.57
CA LEU A 579 18.80 46.03 16.46
C LEU A 579 19.32 46.17 17.91
N ALA A 580 20.47 46.81 18.14
CA ALA A 580 21.00 47.08 19.48
C ALA A 580 20.34 48.29 20.15
N CYS A 581 19.68 49.16 19.38
CA CYS A 581 18.90 50.29 19.92
C CYS A 581 17.57 49.86 20.56
N PHE A 582 17.10 48.65 20.24
CA PHE A 582 15.91 48.01 20.78
C PHE A 582 16.32 46.84 21.68
#